data_AF-A0A2U2CE60-F1
#
_entry.id   AF-A0A2U2CE60-F1
#
_cell.length_a   1.000
_cell.length_b   1.000
_cell.length_c   1.000
_cell.angle_alpha   90.00
_cell.angle_beta   90.00
_cell.angle_gamma   90.00
#
_symmetry.space_group_name_H-M   'P 1'
#
loop_
_entity.id
_entity.type
_entity.pdbx_description
1 polymer ?
#
loop_
_entity_poly.entity_id
_entity_poly.type
_entity_poly.pdbx_seq_one_letter_code
_entity_poly.pdbx_strand_id
1 'polypeptide(L)'
;MTREFRKKRRRKETLVRRIAAVLLVLMVVPVAAAFAGASREAEGCTLVHVVDGDTVQLSCPGTGTQPHDVMGLSSPPLMGASCLAEAWWGLRARVALRARLWQASQVRFVTEPRARLTVIYLDDRPVHRVITPVPAHLCA
;
A
#
# COMPACT_ATOMS: atom_id res chain seq x y z
N MET A 1 26.26 47.08 -33.29
CA MET A 1 26.20 45.69 -32.75
C MET A 1 26.52 45.75 -31.25
N THR A 2 25.74 45.37 -30.23
CA THR A 2 24.55 44.51 -30.11
C THR A 2 23.97 44.58 -28.67
N ARG A 3 23.32 45.70 -28.27
CA ARG A 3 22.58 45.78 -26.97
C ARG A 3 21.41 44.76 -26.88
N GLU A 4 20.83 44.43 -28.04
CA GLU A 4 19.72 43.48 -28.18
C GLU A 4 20.06 42.03 -27.78
N PHE A 5 21.31 41.60 -27.92
CA PHE A 5 21.70 40.22 -27.62
C PHE A 5 21.76 39.94 -26.11
N ARG A 6 22.12 40.94 -25.30
CA ARG A 6 22.18 40.82 -23.82
C ARG A 6 20.78 40.69 -23.20
N LYS A 7 19.77 41.35 -23.80
CA LYS A 7 18.37 41.30 -23.36
C LYS A 7 17.71 39.95 -23.67
N LYS A 8 17.99 39.37 -24.84
CA LYS A 8 17.56 38.01 -25.22
C LYS A 8 18.14 36.92 -24.31
N ARG A 9 19.41 37.04 -23.89
CA ARG A 9 20.07 36.07 -23.00
C ARG A 9 19.45 36.04 -21.60
N ARG A 10 19.20 37.21 -20.98
CA ARG A 10 18.52 37.31 -19.66
C ARG A 10 17.08 36.77 -19.67
N ARG A 11 16.36 36.95 -20.78
CA ARG A 11 14.97 36.44 -20.93
C ARG A 11 14.92 34.91 -21.05
N LYS A 12 15.95 34.29 -21.67
CA LYS A 12 16.10 32.84 -21.74
C LYS A 12 16.45 32.23 -20.38
N GLU A 13 17.36 32.85 -19.63
CA GLU A 13 17.74 32.37 -18.29
C GLU A 13 16.58 32.43 -17.29
N THR A 14 15.76 33.48 -17.35
CA THR A 14 14.55 33.60 -16.50
C THR A 14 13.46 32.61 -16.89
N LEU A 15 13.31 32.26 -18.17
CA LEU A 15 12.38 31.24 -18.64
C LEU A 15 12.82 29.84 -18.20
N VAL A 16 14.10 29.50 -18.38
CA VAL A 16 14.67 28.20 -17.96
C VAL A 16 14.53 28.01 -16.46
N ARG A 17 14.79 29.06 -15.66
CA ARG A 17 14.67 29.00 -14.20
C ARG A 17 13.22 28.80 -13.74
N ARG A 18 12.23 29.38 -14.46
CA ARG A 18 10.79 29.13 -14.21
C ARG A 18 10.38 27.71 -14.57
N ILE A 19 10.83 27.20 -15.71
CA ILE A 19 10.54 25.83 -16.14
C ILE A 19 11.16 24.82 -15.15
N ALA A 20 12.40 25.03 -14.73
CA ALA A 20 13.07 24.20 -13.73
C ALA A 20 12.33 24.22 -12.38
N ALA A 21 11.85 25.38 -11.93
CA ALA A 21 11.06 25.48 -10.72
C ALA A 21 9.71 24.74 -10.82
N VAL A 22 9.02 24.85 -11.98
CA VAL A 22 7.76 24.13 -12.22
C VAL A 22 7.98 22.61 -12.25
N LEU A 23 9.04 22.14 -12.92
CA LEU A 23 9.41 20.72 -12.94
C LEU A 23 9.76 20.19 -11.54
N LEU A 24 10.49 20.98 -10.75
CA LEU A 24 10.81 20.62 -9.37
C LEU A 24 9.55 20.49 -8.51
N VAL A 25 8.60 21.44 -8.63
CA VAL A 25 7.32 21.38 -7.92
C VAL A 25 6.50 20.16 -8.36
N LEU A 26 6.41 19.88 -9.66
CA LEU A 26 5.72 18.69 -10.20
C LEU A 26 6.30 17.36 -9.70
N MET A 27 7.60 17.31 -9.42
CA MET A 27 8.28 16.11 -8.90
C MET A 27 8.10 15.96 -7.38
N VAL A 28 8.06 17.06 -6.62
CA VAL A 28 7.99 17.02 -5.14
C VAL A 28 6.56 16.82 -4.62
N VAL A 29 5.55 17.40 -5.28
CA VAL A 29 4.14 17.30 -4.87
C VAL A 29 3.60 15.86 -4.75
N PRO A 30 3.82 14.93 -5.71
CA PRO A 30 3.27 13.57 -5.61
C PRO A 30 3.90 12.76 -4.47
N VAL A 31 5.15 13.06 -4.11
CA VAL A 31 5.84 12.35 -3.03
C VAL A 31 5.24 12.70 -1.67
N ALA A 32 4.96 13.98 -1.41
CA ALA A 32 4.32 14.40 -0.16
C ALA A 32 2.89 13.85 -0.01
N ALA A 33 2.13 13.77 -1.11
CA ALA A 33 0.79 13.20 -1.10
C ALA A 33 0.79 11.68 -0.81
N ALA A 34 1.82 10.95 -1.24
CA ALA A 34 1.96 9.52 -0.98
C ALA A 34 2.17 9.21 0.51
N PHE A 35 2.83 10.09 1.26
CA PHE A 35 3.01 9.94 2.71
C PHE A 35 1.80 10.44 3.51
N ALA A 36 1.15 11.52 3.08
CA ALA A 36 -0.04 12.06 3.76
C ALA A 36 -1.27 11.15 3.65
N GLY A 37 -1.41 10.38 2.56
CA GLY A 37 -2.50 9.40 2.41
C GLY A 37 -2.37 8.16 3.30
N ALA A 38 -1.19 7.91 3.87
CA ALA A 38 -0.94 6.76 4.74
C ALA A 38 -1.30 7.03 6.21
N SER A 39 -1.43 8.29 6.61
CA SER A 39 -1.84 8.68 7.96
C SER A 39 -3.29 9.18 7.94
N ARG A 40 -4.26 8.26 7.85
CA ARG A 40 -5.66 8.57 8.18
C ARG A 40 -5.85 8.38 9.68
N GLU A 41 -6.55 9.32 10.30
CA GLU A 41 -6.73 9.52 11.74
C GLU A 41 -6.97 8.22 12.55
N ALA A 42 -6.25 8.14 13.66
CA ALA A 42 -6.02 6.94 14.45
C ALA A 42 -7.07 6.77 15.57
N GLU A 43 -8.26 6.32 15.20
CA GLU A 43 -9.08 5.51 16.11
C GLU A 43 -9.09 4.07 15.57
N GLY A 44 -8.00 3.35 15.82
CA GLY A 44 -7.90 1.94 15.41
C GLY A 44 -6.49 1.46 15.14
N CYS A 45 -6.41 0.22 14.64
CA CYS A 45 -5.17 -0.42 14.26
C CYS A 45 -4.62 0.15 12.94
N THR A 46 -3.30 0.29 12.85
CA THR A 46 -2.59 0.71 11.63
C THR A 46 -1.91 -0.49 10.96
N LEU A 47 -1.89 -0.52 9.64
CA LEU A 47 -1.20 -1.56 8.89
C LEU A 47 0.31 -1.31 8.90
N VAL A 48 1.08 -2.27 9.42
CA VAL A 48 2.55 -2.23 9.39
C VAL A 48 3.07 -2.89 8.12
N HIS A 49 2.68 -4.14 7.87
CA HIS A 49 3.01 -4.85 6.64
C HIS A 49 2.07 -6.03 6.39
N VAL A 50 2.03 -6.50 5.14
CA VAL A 50 1.32 -7.72 4.74
C VAL A 50 2.28 -8.89 4.83
N VAL A 51 1.98 -9.88 5.68
CA VAL A 51 2.81 -11.07 5.92
C VAL A 51 2.61 -12.06 4.77
N ASP A 52 1.36 -12.50 4.60
CA ASP A 52 0.91 -13.49 3.60
C ASP A 52 -0.39 -12.99 2.92
N GLY A 53 -1.00 -13.82 2.06
CA GLY A 53 -2.24 -13.46 1.35
C GLY A 53 -3.48 -13.34 2.24
N ASP A 54 -3.39 -13.83 3.46
CA ASP A 54 -4.44 -13.87 4.48
C ASP A 54 -3.96 -13.39 5.86
N THR A 55 -2.72 -12.94 6.00
CA THR A 55 -2.16 -12.49 7.28
C THR A 55 -1.54 -11.11 7.17
N VAL A 56 -1.93 -10.20 8.06
CA VAL A 56 -1.42 -8.83 8.13
C VAL A 56 -0.84 -8.53 9.50
N GLN A 57 0.24 -7.74 9.55
CA GLN A 57 0.76 -7.23 10.79
C GLN A 57 0.16 -5.85 11.07
N LEU A 58 -0.56 -5.74 12.18
CA LEU A 58 -1.21 -4.51 12.61
C LEU A 58 -0.55 -3.98 13.87
N SER A 59 -0.43 -2.66 13.98
CA SER A 59 -0.06 -1.95 15.19
C SER A 59 -1.31 -1.32 15.78
N CYS A 60 -1.78 -1.87 16.89
CA CYS A 60 -3.00 -1.43 17.56
C CYS A 60 -2.67 -0.72 18.89
N PRO A 61 -3.40 0.35 19.26
CA PRO A 61 -3.29 0.94 20.58
C PRO A 61 -3.56 -0.10 21.67
N GLY A 62 -2.71 -0.16 22.70
CA GLY A 62 -2.86 -1.05 23.86
C GLY A 62 -2.35 -2.49 23.68
N THR A 63 -2.28 -3.03 22.46
CA THR A 63 -1.74 -4.39 22.22
C THR A 63 -0.42 -4.40 21.45
N GLY A 64 -0.01 -3.28 20.87
CA GLY A 64 1.23 -3.17 20.10
C GLY A 64 1.13 -3.82 18.71
N THR A 65 2.30 -4.19 18.17
CA THR A 65 2.43 -4.76 16.82
C THR A 65 2.34 -6.28 16.86
N GLN A 66 1.33 -6.85 16.21
CA GLN A 66 1.13 -8.30 16.15
C GLN A 66 0.48 -8.74 14.83
N PRO A 67 0.69 -10.00 14.40
CA PRO A 67 0.01 -10.56 13.23
C PRO A 67 -1.47 -10.82 13.53
N HIS A 68 -2.31 -10.61 12.53
CA HIS A 68 -3.73 -10.92 12.52
C HIS A 68 -4.12 -11.62 11.23
N ASP A 69 -4.92 -12.67 11.35
CA ASP A 69 -5.51 -13.40 10.24
C ASP A 69 -6.72 -12.63 9.70
N VAL A 70 -6.80 -12.54 8.38
CA VAL A 70 -7.81 -11.77 7.66
C VAL A 70 -9.03 -12.66 7.45
N MET A 71 -10.13 -12.25 8.09
CA MET A 71 -11.36 -13.03 8.06
C MET A 71 -11.91 -13.22 6.64
N GLY A 72 -12.15 -14.48 6.28
CA GLY A 72 -12.71 -14.86 4.99
C GLY A 72 -11.69 -14.93 3.85
N LEU A 73 -10.40 -14.75 4.13
CA LEU A 73 -9.31 -15.06 3.21
C LEU A 73 -8.56 -16.30 3.70
N SER A 74 -8.04 -17.07 2.75
CA SER A 74 -7.09 -18.14 2.99
C SER A 74 -6.07 -18.13 1.85
N SER A 75 -4.81 -18.34 2.20
CA SER A 75 -3.70 -18.38 1.27
C SER A 75 -2.70 -19.45 1.69
N PRO A 76 -2.01 -20.11 0.73
CA PRO A 76 -0.79 -20.85 1.04
C PRO A 76 0.24 -19.93 1.72
N PRO A 77 1.04 -20.47 2.67
CA PRO A 77 2.11 -19.73 3.29
C PRO A 77 3.25 -19.46 2.28
N LEU A 78 3.81 -18.26 2.28
CA LEU A 78 5.03 -17.98 1.49
C LEU A 78 6.26 -18.61 2.14
N MET A 79 6.38 -18.45 3.46
CA MET A 79 7.47 -19.01 4.25
C MET A 79 7.04 -20.40 4.72
N GLY A 80 7.75 -21.44 4.28
CA GLY A 80 7.41 -22.84 4.59
C GLY A 80 6.50 -23.52 3.55
N ALA A 81 6.38 -22.95 2.34
CA ALA A 81 5.72 -23.63 1.22
C ALA A 81 6.36 -25.00 0.94
N SER A 82 5.53 -26.02 0.73
CA SER A 82 5.98 -27.41 0.51
C SER A 82 6.38 -27.67 -0.94
N CYS A 83 5.85 -26.87 -1.88
CA CYS A 83 6.22 -26.94 -3.30
C CYS A 83 6.18 -25.57 -3.98
N LEU A 84 6.71 -25.50 -5.20
CA LEU A 84 6.76 -24.27 -6.00
C LEU A 84 5.36 -23.69 -6.31
N ALA A 85 4.35 -24.56 -6.46
CA ALA A 85 2.98 -24.12 -6.71
C ALA A 85 2.42 -23.33 -5.51
N GLU A 86 2.59 -23.83 -4.28
CA GLU A 86 2.21 -23.10 -3.07
C GLU A 86 2.92 -21.76 -2.96
N ALA A 87 4.25 -21.72 -3.17
CA ALA A 87 5.01 -20.49 -3.11
C ALA A 87 4.52 -19.44 -4.13
N TRP A 88 4.22 -19.88 -5.36
CA TRP A 88 3.69 -19.01 -6.42
C TRP A 88 2.31 -18.45 -6.06
N TRP A 89 1.42 -19.31 -5.57
CA TRP A 89 0.06 -18.93 -5.21
C TRP A 89 0.00 -18.07 -3.96
N GLY A 90 0.83 -18.35 -2.95
CA GLY A 90 1.00 -17.49 -1.77
C GLY A 90 1.56 -16.10 -2.13
N LEU A 91 2.56 -16.03 -3.01
CA LEU A 91 3.08 -14.76 -3.53
C LEU A 91 1.99 -13.97 -4.25
N ARG A 92 1.24 -14.63 -5.14
CA ARG A 92 0.14 -14.01 -5.88
C ARG A 92 -0.92 -13.45 -4.93
N ALA A 93 -1.30 -14.21 -3.90
CA ALA A 93 -2.28 -13.78 -2.90
C ALA A 93 -1.79 -12.55 -2.12
N ARG A 94 -0.54 -12.57 -1.64
CA ARG A 94 0.08 -11.44 -0.94
C ARG A 94 0.13 -10.17 -1.80
N VAL A 95 0.54 -10.31 -3.06
CA VAL A 95 0.58 -9.19 -4.01
C VAL A 95 -0.83 -8.67 -4.29
N ALA A 96 -1.81 -9.55 -4.46
CA ALA A 96 -3.20 -9.16 -4.68
C ALA A 96 -3.77 -8.37 -3.49
N LEU A 97 -3.57 -8.84 -2.26
CA LEU A 97 -3.99 -8.14 -1.05
C LEU A 97 -3.32 -6.78 -0.94
N ARG A 98 -1.99 -6.72 -1.14
CA ARG A 98 -1.24 -5.46 -1.09
C ARG A 98 -1.71 -4.46 -2.16
N ALA A 99 -1.96 -4.92 -3.38
CA ALA A 99 -2.46 -4.07 -4.45
C ALA A 99 -3.84 -3.48 -4.13
N ARG A 100 -4.76 -4.28 -3.58
CA ARG A 100 -6.10 -3.82 -3.20
C ARG A 100 -6.06 -2.84 -2.04
N LEU A 101 -5.24 -3.09 -1.03
CA LEU A 101 -5.01 -2.14 0.08
C LEU A 101 -4.47 -0.81 -0.43
N TRP A 102 -3.57 -0.84 -1.41
CA TRP A 102 -2.97 0.37 -1.97
C TRP A 102 -3.92 1.15 -2.89
N GLN A 103 -4.79 0.45 -3.62
CA GLN A 103 -5.79 1.07 -4.50
C GLN A 103 -7.00 1.62 -3.74
N ALA A 104 -7.27 1.14 -2.52
CA ALA A 104 -8.43 1.54 -1.75
C ALA A 104 -8.34 3.00 -1.33
N SER A 105 -9.44 3.73 -1.53
CA SER A 105 -9.57 5.10 -1.07
C SER A 105 -9.78 5.17 0.43
N GLN A 106 -10.35 4.14 1.05
CA GLN A 106 -10.45 4.02 2.50
C GLN A 106 -10.18 2.58 2.94
N VAL A 107 -9.41 2.43 4.03
CA VAL A 107 -9.09 1.14 4.63
C VAL A 107 -9.46 1.20 6.10
N ARG A 108 -10.27 0.26 6.57
CA ARG A 108 -10.68 0.15 7.98
C ARG A 108 -10.45 -1.27 8.48
N PHE A 109 -9.87 -1.37 9.67
CA PHE A 109 -9.57 -2.63 10.34
C PHE A 109 -10.48 -2.79 11.55
N VAL A 110 -11.21 -3.91 11.64
CA VAL A 110 -11.97 -4.30 12.82
C VAL A 110 -11.34 -5.57 13.37
N THR A 111 -10.67 -5.46 14.51
CA THR A 111 -9.87 -6.54 15.08
C THR A 111 -10.56 -7.19 16.28
N GLU A 112 -10.36 -8.51 16.41
CA GLU A 112 -10.64 -9.26 17.64
C GLU A 112 -9.29 -9.64 18.27
N PRO A 113 -8.81 -8.92 19.30
CA PRO A 113 -7.44 -9.06 19.80
C PRO A 113 -7.13 -10.46 20.34
N ARG A 114 -8.11 -11.12 20.97
CA ARG A 114 -7.90 -12.44 21.59
C ARG A 114 -7.74 -13.54 20.55
N ALA A 115 -8.49 -13.46 19.47
CA ALA A 115 -8.46 -14.45 18.38
C ALA A 115 -7.40 -14.15 17.32
N ARG A 116 -6.71 -12.99 17.41
CA ARG A 116 -5.82 -12.49 16.35
C ARG A 116 -6.50 -12.47 14.99
N LEU A 117 -7.76 -12.08 14.97
CA LEU A 117 -8.56 -12.00 13.74
C LEU A 117 -8.78 -10.53 13.37
N THR A 118 -8.84 -10.23 12.08
CA THR A 118 -9.19 -8.91 11.58
C THR A 118 -10.12 -8.98 10.39
N VAL A 119 -11.14 -8.13 10.38
CA VAL A 119 -11.96 -7.87 9.18
C VAL A 119 -11.44 -6.58 8.55
N ILE A 120 -10.99 -6.69 7.30
CA ILE A 120 -10.53 -5.55 6.51
C ILE A 120 -11.68 -5.08 5.63
N TYR A 121 -12.01 -3.79 5.73
CA TYR A 121 -12.92 -3.10 4.82
C TYR A 121 -12.12 -2.21 3.87
N LEU A 122 -12.39 -2.34 2.57
CA LEU A 122 -11.87 -1.53 1.48
C LEU A 122 -13.04 -0.80 0.83
N ASP A 123 -13.08 0.52 0.93
CA ASP A 123 -14.19 1.33 0.40
C ASP A 123 -15.56 0.76 0.82
N ASP A 124 -15.71 0.55 2.14
CA ASP A 124 -16.90 -0.03 2.81
C ASP A 124 -17.28 -1.46 2.41
N ARG A 125 -16.43 -2.16 1.66
CA ARG A 125 -16.65 -3.57 1.31
C ARG A 125 -15.65 -4.47 2.02
N PRO A 126 -16.09 -5.60 2.61
CA PRO A 126 -15.15 -6.51 3.24
C PRO A 126 -14.25 -7.16 2.19
N VAL A 127 -12.97 -7.32 2.51
CA VAL A 127 -11.94 -7.71 1.53
C VAL A 127 -12.21 -9.06 0.85
N HIS A 128 -12.84 -10.01 1.55
CA HIS A 128 -13.22 -11.32 1.00
C HIS A 128 -14.24 -11.24 -0.14
N ARG A 129 -14.96 -10.11 -0.31
CA ARG A 129 -15.83 -9.86 -1.47
C ARG A 129 -15.09 -9.24 -2.66
N VAL A 130 -13.91 -8.69 -2.40
CA VAL A 130 -13.13 -7.93 -3.37
C VAL A 130 -11.98 -8.78 -3.94
N ILE A 131 -11.50 -9.74 -3.15
CA ILE A 131 -10.41 -10.65 -3.49
C ILE A 131 -10.96 -12.08 -3.51
N THR A 132 -10.69 -12.80 -4.60
CA THR A 132 -10.98 -14.23 -4.68
C THR A 132 -9.95 -15.00 -3.86
N PRO A 133 -10.36 -15.90 -2.94
CA PRO A 133 -9.43 -16.73 -2.19
C PRO A 133 -8.68 -17.70 -3.11
N VAL A 134 -7.48 -18.08 -2.66
CA VAL A 134 -6.59 -18.99 -3.38
C VAL A 134 -6.71 -20.40 -2.76
N PRO A 135 -6.54 -21.49 -3.53
CA PRO A 135 -6.60 -22.84 -2.96
C PRO A 135 -5.50 -23.04 -1.92
N ALA A 136 -5.85 -23.56 -0.75
CA ALA A 136 -4.92 -23.77 0.37
C ALA A 136 -4.08 -25.05 0.26
N HIS A 137 -4.45 -25.99 -0.62
CA HIS A 137 -3.80 -27.29 -0.78
C HIS A 137 -3.47 -27.52 -2.25
N LEU A 138 -2.24 -27.16 -2.64
CA LEU A 138 -1.80 -27.20 -4.04
C LEU A 138 -0.75 -28.29 -4.30
N CYS A 139 -0.18 -28.88 -3.25
CA CYS A 139 0.87 -29.91 -3.35
C CYS A 139 0.35 -31.33 -3.02
N ALA A 140 -0.95 -31.57 -3.14
CA ALA A 140 -1.57 -32.89 -2.91
C ALA A 140 -1.17 -33.90 -4.00
#